data_AF-A0A426PY61-F1
#
_entry.id   AF-A0A426PY61-F1
#
_cell.length_a   1.000
_cell.length_b   1.000
_cell.length_c   1.000
_cell.angle_alpha   90.00
_cell.angle_beta   90.00
_cell.angle_gamma   90.00
#
_symmetry.space_group_name_H-M   'P 1'
#
loop_
_entity.id
_entity.type
_entity.pdbx_description
1 polymer ?
#
loop_
_entity_poly.entity_id
_entity_poly.type
_entity_poly.pdbx_seq_one_letter_code
_entity_poly.pdbx_strand_id
1 'polypeptide(L)'
;MTVTPLTDGAPPSPSPTQSASAAASAPGPHTARPGRRSDGRSPGRRPPLRRQLGAFILRLHFYAGMAVGPFILVAALSGALYALTPTAEEYVYRDLTTVPAVAAPVPLHEQVDAAQRSHPELTVAQVWPAQQATDSTRVLFDVPADAEGNPLAVFVDPSDARVLGEEATYSSLGELPLRRWVSGLHESLNLGAPGEVYSEFAASWLWIIALGCLWLWWRRVRAARRRGARPARLWLPLRGRGSTPPSAGTPATAEATGGDAAAPAAGTAPAAGTATPVSTRRDTAVRRRGAMNIHAVTGVWLLVAVLGLSATGITWSHFAGDNVNAVVTAMKWKATPIDTELPGPVVPPGHEGHAGHDGDGAHAGHAGHGGAGGDAAATVSPRTVSAQIERVVVAARKAGLTGALTVRPPATPTSTWQVNERWVPWCTTSDAVSVDGRDGGIVDRQDFGDLPLFSRLSAWGIYLHMGIMFGLPLQIALCVVGLGIALIVVQGYRMWWRRRPTRPGSRAGLAGVPGVPSTLPWGAYGCVVVFAVTVGVFLPLVGVSLVVFTVLDAALATARSRRRVRGAARGR
;
A
#
# COMPACT_ATOMS: atom_id res chain seq x y z
N MET A 1 -27.19 -33.35 -74.14
CA MET A 1 -28.26 -34.37 -74.05
C MET A 1 -29.33 -33.87 -73.10
N THR A 2 -30.57 -34.28 -73.33
CA THR A 2 -31.79 -33.56 -72.96
C THR A 2 -32.67 -34.41 -72.03
N VAL A 3 -33.75 -33.82 -71.50
CA VAL A 3 -35.01 -34.48 -71.07
C VAL A 3 -35.12 -35.00 -69.61
N THR A 4 -35.91 -34.25 -68.83
CA THR A 4 -36.77 -34.56 -67.68
C THR A 4 -37.84 -35.64 -68.02
N PRO A 5 -38.60 -36.30 -67.09
CA PRO A 5 -39.76 -35.66 -66.42
C PRO A 5 -40.20 -36.25 -65.03
N LEU A 6 -40.71 -35.46 -64.05
CA LEU A 6 -42.11 -35.10 -63.70
C LEU A 6 -42.81 -35.94 -62.57
N THR A 7 -43.09 -35.25 -61.44
CA THR A 7 -44.39 -35.10 -60.68
C THR A 7 -45.19 -36.32 -60.17
N ASP A 8 -46.08 -36.27 -59.16
CA ASP A 8 -46.58 -35.19 -58.25
C ASP A 8 -47.23 -35.83 -56.98
N GLY A 9 -47.65 -35.02 -55.99
CA GLY A 9 -48.83 -35.39 -55.15
C GLY A 9 -48.81 -35.16 -53.62
N ALA A 10 -49.68 -34.26 -53.14
CA ALA A 10 -50.18 -34.07 -51.76
C ALA A 10 -51.57 -33.37 -51.84
N PRO A 11 -52.24 -32.90 -50.75
CA PRO A 11 -52.38 -33.35 -49.35
C PRO A 11 -53.82 -33.91 -49.15
N PRO A 12 -54.82 -33.41 -48.35
CA PRO A 12 -54.88 -32.79 -47.02
C PRO A 12 -55.91 -33.45 -46.03
N SER A 13 -56.10 -32.84 -44.84
CA SER A 13 -57.15 -33.15 -43.82
C SER A 13 -58.42 -32.26 -43.99
N PRO A 14 -59.58 -32.57 -43.35
CA PRO A 14 -59.92 -31.88 -42.07
C PRO A 14 -60.83 -32.65 -41.05
N SER A 15 -61.00 -32.08 -39.84
CA SER A 15 -61.95 -32.45 -38.74
C SER A 15 -63.33 -31.75 -38.90
N PRO A 16 -64.28 -31.71 -37.93
CA PRO A 16 -64.60 -32.49 -36.70
C PRO A 16 -66.04 -33.15 -36.79
N THR A 17 -66.71 -33.79 -35.81
CA THR A 17 -67.40 -33.23 -34.61
C THR A 17 -68.01 -34.30 -33.66
N GLN A 18 -68.29 -33.82 -32.44
CA GLN A 18 -69.00 -34.35 -31.26
C GLN A 18 -70.37 -35.05 -31.43
N SER A 19 -70.67 -35.99 -30.52
CA SER A 19 -71.93 -36.21 -29.76
C SER A 19 -71.82 -37.50 -28.90
N ALA A 20 -72.58 -37.79 -27.84
CA ALA A 20 -73.20 -36.99 -26.76
C ALA A 20 -73.75 -37.96 -25.68
N SER A 21 -73.88 -37.50 -24.42
CA SER A 21 -74.79 -38.00 -23.35
C SER A 21 -74.74 -39.48 -22.87
N ALA A 22 -74.43 -39.66 -21.57
CA ALA A 22 -75.35 -40.26 -20.59
C ALA A 22 -74.87 -39.94 -19.16
N ALA A 23 -75.78 -39.70 -18.22
CA ALA A 23 -75.48 -39.28 -16.85
C ALA A 23 -76.06 -40.24 -15.80
N ALA A 24 -75.43 -40.34 -14.63
CA ALA A 24 -76.12 -40.68 -13.37
C ALA A 24 -75.31 -40.29 -12.10
N SER A 25 -76.03 -39.70 -11.14
CA SER A 25 -75.82 -39.80 -9.68
C SER A 25 -74.57 -39.20 -9.01
N ALA A 26 -74.76 -38.04 -8.38
CA ALA A 26 -73.96 -37.58 -7.23
C ALA A 26 -74.57 -38.04 -5.89
N PRO A 27 -73.80 -38.08 -4.79
CA PRO A 27 -74.14 -37.13 -3.71
C PRO A 27 -72.94 -36.59 -2.88
N GLY A 28 -73.15 -35.44 -2.23
CA GLY A 28 -72.48 -35.08 -0.96
C GLY A 28 -71.18 -34.25 -1.03
N PRO A 29 -71.16 -33.00 -0.50
CA PRO A 29 -69.95 -32.17 -0.47
C PRO A 29 -69.11 -32.43 0.79
N HIS A 30 -68.10 -33.29 0.70
CA HIS A 30 -67.05 -33.32 1.71
C HIS A 30 -65.99 -32.26 1.42
N THR A 31 -65.78 -31.37 2.40
CA THR A 31 -64.80 -30.28 2.37
C THR A 31 -63.36 -30.82 2.43
N ALA A 32 -62.85 -31.24 1.27
CA ALA A 32 -61.47 -31.66 1.08
C ALA A 32 -60.51 -30.49 1.37
N ARG A 33 -60.03 -30.43 2.62
CA ARG A 33 -58.93 -29.59 3.09
C ARG A 33 -57.81 -29.63 2.05
N PRO A 34 -57.41 -28.49 1.44
CA PRO A 34 -56.46 -28.50 0.34
C PRO A 34 -55.15 -29.13 0.81
N GLY A 35 -54.81 -30.27 0.22
CA GLY A 35 -53.58 -30.99 0.49
C GLY A 35 -52.42 -30.01 0.39
N ARG A 36 -51.73 -29.81 1.53
CA ARG A 36 -50.60 -28.89 1.65
C ARG A 36 -49.58 -29.29 0.59
N ARG A 37 -49.54 -28.55 -0.53
CA ARG A 37 -48.60 -28.81 -1.62
C ARG A 37 -47.23 -28.92 -1.00
N SER A 38 -46.67 -30.13 -1.00
CA SER A 38 -45.29 -30.35 -0.63
C SER A 38 -44.48 -29.67 -1.72
N ASP A 39 -44.06 -28.43 -1.45
CA ASP A 39 -43.14 -27.70 -2.31
C ASP A 39 -41.97 -28.62 -2.63
N GLY A 40 -41.96 -29.12 -3.88
CA GLY A 40 -41.01 -30.09 -4.40
C GLY A 40 -39.64 -29.43 -4.53
N ARG A 41 -39.02 -29.14 -3.39
CA ARG A 41 -37.76 -28.42 -3.29
C ARG A 41 -36.65 -29.39 -3.68
N SER A 42 -36.43 -29.48 -5.00
CA SER A 42 -35.49 -30.40 -5.62
C SER A 42 -34.15 -30.37 -4.89
N PRO A 43 -33.54 -31.54 -4.59
CA PRO A 43 -32.39 -31.62 -3.72
C PRO A 43 -31.19 -30.83 -4.27
N GLY A 44 -30.81 -29.76 -3.55
CA GLY A 44 -29.41 -29.38 -3.37
C GLY A 44 -28.60 -28.93 -4.60
N ARG A 45 -29.19 -28.38 -5.67
CA ARG A 45 -28.40 -27.87 -6.81
C ARG A 45 -27.36 -26.84 -6.33
N ARG A 46 -26.07 -27.19 -6.42
CA ARG A 46 -24.96 -26.34 -5.94
C ARG A 46 -25.01 -24.96 -6.61
N PRO A 47 -24.75 -23.85 -5.89
CA PRO A 47 -24.71 -22.52 -6.50
C PRO A 47 -23.60 -22.47 -7.58
N PRO A 48 -23.74 -21.70 -8.66
CA PRO A 48 -22.76 -21.66 -9.73
C PRO A 48 -21.39 -21.17 -9.24
N LEU A 49 -20.29 -21.66 -9.83
CA LEU A 49 -18.90 -21.39 -9.41
C LEU A 49 -18.63 -19.88 -9.19
N ARG A 50 -19.13 -19.01 -10.07
CA ARG A 50 -19.02 -17.53 -9.94
C ARG A 50 -19.63 -16.94 -8.65
N ARG A 51 -20.59 -17.63 -8.01
CA ARG A 51 -21.10 -17.28 -6.67
C ARG A 51 -20.22 -17.86 -5.56
N GLN A 52 -19.72 -19.09 -5.73
CA GLN A 52 -18.85 -19.76 -4.76
C GLN A 52 -17.51 -19.03 -4.58
N LEU A 53 -16.80 -18.77 -5.70
CA LEU A 53 -15.60 -17.93 -5.76
C LEU A 53 -15.88 -16.53 -5.20
N GLY A 54 -17.09 -16.02 -5.42
CA GLY A 54 -17.56 -14.75 -4.88
C GLY A 54 -17.64 -14.68 -3.37
N ALA A 55 -17.88 -15.81 -2.72
CA ALA A 55 -17.90 -15.93 -1.28
C ALA A 55 -16.51 -16.24 -0.73
N PHE A 56 -15.70 -17.04 -1.44
CA PHE A 56 -14.30 -17.30 -1.10
C PHE A 56 -13.47 -16.01 -1.08
N ILE A 57 -13.48 -15.20 -2.14
CA ILE A 57 -12.73 -13.93 -2.20
C ILE A 57 -13.21 -12.96 -1.10
N LEU A 58 -14.50 -12.98 -0.74
CA LEU A 58 -15.01 -12.17 0.38
C LEU A 58 -14.54 -12.69 1.76
N ARG A 59 -14.30 -13.99 1.91
CA ARG A 59 -13.67 -14.57 3.11
C ARG A 59 -12.19 -14.21 3.14
N LEU A 60 -11.47 -14.46 2.05
CA LEU A 60 -10.05 -14.14 1.88
C LEU A 60 -9.77 -12.67 2.24
N HIS A 61 -10.48 -11.73 1.60
CA HIS A 61 -10.38 -10.29 1.92
C HIS A 61 -10.68 -9.98 3.41
N PHE A 62 -11.68 -10.65 4.00
CA PHE A 62 -12.01 -10.43 5.42
C PHE A 62 -10.94 -10.95 6.38
N TYR A 63 -10.38 -12.14 6.14
CA TYR A 63 -9.35 -12.72 7.00
C TYR A 63 -8.00 -12.05 6.79
N ALA A 64 -7.59 -11.81 5.55
CA ALA A 64 -6.37 -11.06 5.25
C ALA A 64 -6.46 -9.64 5.84
N GLY A 65 -7.56 -8.90 5.60
CA GLY A 65 -7.78 -7.58 6.19
C GLY A 65 -7.91 -7.56 7.72
N MET A 66 -8.12 -8.70 8.38
CA MET A 66 -8.06 -8.84 9.84
C MET A 66 -6.64 -9.14 10.35
N ALA A 67 -5.83 -9.83 9.52
CA ALA A 67 -4.45 -10.19 9.83
C ALA A 67 -3.48 -9.04 9.57
N VAL A 68 -3.57 -8.36 8.41
CA VAL A 68 -2.67 -7.25 8.03
C VAL A 68 -3.23 -5.87 8.36
N GLY A 69 -4.53 -5.79 8.69
CA GLY A 69 -5.20 -4.54 9.05
C GLY A 69 -4.53 -3.74 10.18
N PRO A 70 -4.03 -4.35 11.27
CA PRO A 70 -3.38 -3.60 12.36
C PRO A 70 -2.07 -2.96 11.88
N PHE A 71 -1.24 -3.70 11.15
CA PHE A 71 -0.03 -3.16 10.53
C PHE A 71 -0.36 -2.02 9.58
N ILE A 72 -1.26 -2.25 8.61
CA ILE A 72 -1.63 -1.24 7.60
C ILE A 72 -2.21 0.03 8.26
N LEU A 73 -2.90 -0.08 9.40
CA LEU A 73 -3.38 1.11 10.12
C LEU A 73 -2.22 1.95 10.66
N VAL A 74 -1.24 1.32 11.33
CA VAL A 74 -0.08 2.04 11.88
C VAL A 74 0.81 2.54 10.75
N ALA A 75 1.11 1.71 9.75
CA ALA A 75 1.90 2.07 8.57
C ALA A 75 1.25 3.22 7.77
N ALA A 76 -0.07 3.25 7.61
CA ALA A 76 -0.74 4.34 6.90
C ALA A 76 -0.77 5.67 7.68
N LEU A 77 -0.80 5.62 9.02
CA LEU A 77 -0.74 6.81 9.87
C LEU A 77 0.70 7.34 10.00
N SER A 78 1.65 6.46 10.28
CA SER A 78 3.09 6.78 10.29
C SER A 78 3.57 7.21 8.91
N GLY A 79 3.09 6.61 7.82
CA GLY A 79 3.43 7.03 6.45
C GLY A 79 2.84 8.39 6.07
N ALA A 80 1.65 8.72 6.56
CA ALA A 80 1.07 10.07 6.41
C ALA A 80 1.86 11.14 7.19
N LEU A 81 2.42 10.77 8.35
CA LEU A 81 3.37 11.60 9.08
C LEU A 81 4.73 11.65 8.37
N TYR A 82 5.22 10.53 7.87
CA TYR A 82 6.53 10.38 7.21
C TYR A 82 6.61 11.27 5.97
N ALA A 83 5.55 11.29 5.15
CA ALA A 83 5.49 12.20 4.01
C ALA A 83 5.69 13.68 4.38
N LEU A 84 5.37 14.10 5.62
CA LEU A 84 5.55 15.46 6.11
C LEU A 84 6.90 15.69 6.83
N THR A 85 7.68 14.65 7.14
CA THR A 85 8.92 14.83 7.90
C THR A 85 9.97 15.69 7.22
N PRO A 86 10.18 15.70 5.88
CA PRO A 86 11.20 16.58 5.29
C PRO A 86 10.95 18.05 5.61
N THR A 87 9.68 18.48 5.62
CA THR A 87 9.28 19.84 5.99
C THR A 87 9.22 20.06 7.50
N ALA A 88 8.99 19.00 8.29
CA ALA A 88 9.06 19.10 9.75
C ALA A 88 10.51 19.22 10.26
N GLU A 89 11.46 18.52 9.63
CA GLU A 89 12.88 18.55 10.01
C GLU A 89 13.53 19.90 9.73
N GLU A 90 13.20 20.56 8.61
CA GLU A 90 13.60 21.94 8.30
C GLU A 90 13.15 22.95 9.38
N TYR A 91 12.07 22.65 10.10
CA TYR A 91 11.59 23.46 11.22
C TYR A 91 12.21 23.05 12.57
N VAL A 92 12.29 21.74 12.85
CA VAL A 92 12.79 21.20 14.14
C VAL A 92 14.30 21.36 14.27
N TYR A 93 15.04 21.20 13.18
CA TYR A 93 16.50 21.31 13.14
C TYR A 93 16.98 22.61 12.48
N ARG A 94 16.11 23.63 12.43
CA ARG A 94 16.37 24.89 11.71
C ARG A 94 17.69 25.55 12.10
N ASP A 95 18.02 25.53 13.38
CA ASP A 95 19.24 26.14 13.93
C ASP A 95 20.54 25.42 13.47
N LEU A 96 20.40 24.19 12.94
CA LEU A 96 21.48 23.42 12.33
C LEU A 96 21.44 23.51 10.79
N THR A 97 20.26 23.47 10.18
CA THR A 97 20.10 23.39 8.72
C THR A 97 20.12 24.73 8.00
N THR A 98 19.84 25.83 8.71
CA THR A 98 19.56 27.14 8.10
C THR A 98 20.41 28.24 8.72
N VAL A 99 21.11 28.99 7.85
CA VAL A 99 21.95 30.14 8.20
C VAL A 99 21.41 31.44 7.59
N PRO A 100 21.84 32.62 8.06
CA PRO A 100 21.66 33.88 7.33
C PRO A 100 22.23 33.78 5.91
N ALA A 101 21.66 34.51 4.95
CA ALA A 101 22.04 34.38 3.54
C ALA A 101 23.51 34.76 3.27
N VAL A 102 24.31 33.75 2.90
CA VAL A 102 25.74 33.85 2.59
C VAL A 102 25.94 34.14 1.11
N ALA A 103 26.48 35.32 0.78
CA ALA A 103 26.72 35.73 -0.61
C ALA A 103 28.02 35.18 -1.21
N ALA A 104 29.03 34.96 -0.36
CA ALA A 104 30.33 34.40 -0.72
C ALA A 104 30.77 33.45 0.40
N PRO A 105 30.52 32.13 0.27
CA PRO A 105 30.93 31.17 1.28
C PRO A 105 32.46 31.01 1.30
N VAL A 106 33.01 30.68 2.46
CA VAL A 106 34.41 30.25 2.58
C VAL A 106 34.63 28.94 1.82
N PRO A 107 35.85 28.63 1.35
CA PRO A 107 36.13 27.41 0.60
C PRO A 107 35.61 26.14 1.28
N LEU A 108 35.15 25.16 0.51
CA LEU A 108 34.51 23.95 1.05
C LEU A 108 35.49 23.12 1.89
N HIS A 109 36.78 23.16 1.54
CA HIS A 109 37.82 22.48 2.32
C HIS A 109 37.97 23.06 3.73
N GLU A 110 37.84 24.38 3.93
CA GLU A 110 37.86 25.00 5.27
C GLU A 110 36.66 24.56 6.12
N GLN A 111 35.50 24.37 5.49
CA GLN A 111 34.28 23.88 6.14
C GLN A 111 34.42 22.40 6.54
N VAL A 112 35.03 21.57 5.69
CA VAL A 112 35.34 20.17 6.00
C VAL A 112 36.40 20.07 7.09
N ASP A 113 37.45 20.90 7.05
CA ASP A 113 38.46 20.97 8.10
C ASP A 113 37.89 21.46 9.43
N ALA A 114 36.83 22.28 9.43
CA ALA A 114 36.11 22.66 10.64
C ALA A 114 35.37 21.48 11.27
N ALA A 115 34.64 20.71 10.46
CA ALA A 115 33.96 19.51 10.93
C ALA A 115 34.95 18.41 11.37
N GLN A 116 36.04 18.20 10.63
CA GLN A 116 37.07 17.23 11.00
C GLN A 116 37.81 17.62 12.29
N ARG A 117 37.95 18.92 12.58
CA ARG A 117 38.52 19.39 13.85
C ARG A 117 37.65 19.10 15.07
N SER A 118 36.33 18.94 14.92
CA SER A 118 35.47 18.52 16.03
C SER A 118 35.47 17.01 16.26
N HIS A 119 35.71 16.21 15.20
CA HIS A 119 35.86 14.74 15.29
C HIS A 119 37.13 14.24 14.57
N PRO A 120 38.34 14.46 15.13
CA PRO A 120 39.60 14.11 14.47
C PRO A 120 39.80 12.61 14.20
N GLU A 121 39.10 11.75 14.94
CA GLU A 121 39.16 10.29 14.87
C GLU A 121 38.20 9.66 13.84
N LEU A 122 37.17 10.39 13.40
CA LEU A 122 36.17 9.86 12.46
C LEU A 122 36.57 10.11 10.99
N THR A 123 36.12 9.23 10.10
CA THR A 123 36.36 9.37 8.66
C THR A 123 35.18 10.06 7.98
N VAL A 124 35.45 11.04 7.10
CA VAL A 124 34.39 11.70 6.31
C VAL A 124 33.80 10.71 5.30
N ALA A 125 32.55 10.33 5.52
CA ALA A 125 31.78 9.44 4.65
C ALA A 125 31.20 10.17 3.44
N GLN A 126 30.68 11.38 3.66
CA GLN A 126 29.97 12.15 2.65
C GLN A 126 29.89 13.63 3.02
N VAL A 127 30.12 14.52 2.07
CA VAL A 127 29.93 15.96 2.23
C VAL A 127 28.74 16.42 1.40
N TRP A 128 27.91 17.25 2.01
CA TRP A 128 26.71 17.85 1.44
C TRP A 128 26.90 19.38 1.46
N PRO A 129 27.48 19.97 0.39
CA PRO A 129 27.66 21.41 0.31
C PRO A 129 26.30 22.14 0.36
N ALA A 130 26.29 23.34 0.95
CA ALA A 130 25.16 24.26 0.88
C ALA A 130 24.67 24.43 -0.57
N GLN A 131 23.36 24.28 -0.82
CA GLN A 131 22.77 24.43 -2.16
C GLN A 131 22.25 25.85 -2.36
N GLN A 132 21.60 26.40 -1.35
CA GLN A 132 21.09 27.76 -1.30
C GLN A 132 21.98 28.62 -0.38
N ALA A 133 21.93 29.95 -0.57
CA ALA A 133 22.67 30.90 0.28
C ALA A 133 22.30 30.80 1.78
N THR A 134 21.14 30.21 2.11
CA THR A 134 20.65 30.04 3.49
C THR A 134 20.86 28.63 4.04
N ASP A 135 21.49 27.71 3.30
CA ASP A 135 21.74 26.35 3.76
C ASP A 135 23.06 26.29 4.54
N SER A 136 23.10 25.51 5.62
CA SER A 136 24.37 25.03 6.18
C SER A 136 25.01 23.97 5.27
N THR A 137 26.34 23.86 5.28
CA THR A 137 27.02 22.65 4.78
C THR A 137 26.93 21.54 5.83
N ARG A 138 26.76 20.29 5.39
CA ARG A 138 26.69 19.13 6.29
C ARG A 138 27.78 18.11 5.93
N VAL A 139 28.57 17.73 6.92
CA VAL A 139 29.65 16.73 6.80
C VAL A 139 29.23 15.49 7.57
N LEU A 140 29.06 14.37 6.86
CA LEU A 140 28.69 13.08 7.44
C LEU A 140 29.97 12.28 7.71
N PHE A 141 30.04 11.70 8.90
CA PHE A 141 31.14 10.88 9.38
C PHE A 141 30.69 9.42 9.54
N ASP A 142 31.53 8.50 9.11
CA ASP A 142 31.40 7.09 9.44
C ASP A 142 31.86 6.87 10.87
N VAL A 143 31.01 6.25 11.68
CA VAL A 143 31.33 5.73 13.01
C VAL A 143 31.62 4.23 12.84
N PRO A 144 32.79 3.72 13.29
CA PRO A 144 33.14 2.30 13.18
C PRO A 144 32.07 1.38 13.77
N ALA A 145 31.79 0.24 13.12
CA ALA A 145 30.70 -0.66 13.51
C ALA A 145 30.91 -1.37 14.86
N ASP A 146 32.13 -1.33 15.41
CA ASP A 146 32.51 -1.78 16.74
C ASP A 146 32.42 -0.68 17.81
N ALA A 147 32.22 0.58 17.43
CA ALA A 147 31.97 1.69 18.34
C ALA A 147 30.47 1.83 18.65
N GLU A 148 30.14 2.20 19.89
CA GLU A 148 28.76 2.49 20.28
C GLU A 148 28.32 3.85 19.71
N GLY A 149 27.63 3.85 18.57
CA GLY A 149 27.09 5.08 17.99
C GLY A 149 26.28 4.87 16.70
N ASN A 150 25.57 5.92 16.30
CA ASN A 150 25.07 6.06 14.93
C ASN A 150 26.08 6.91 14.14
N PRO A 151 26.16 6.79 12.81
CA PRO A 151 26.89 7.75 11.98
C PRO A 151 26.50 9.19 12.32
N LEU A 152 27.43 10.12 12.23
CA LEU A 152 27.25 11.50 12.70
C LEU A 152 27.15 12.48 11.54
N ALA A 153 26.36 13.53 11.69
CA ALA A 153 26.35 14.68 10.79
C ALA A 153 26.71 15.96 11.54
N VAL A 154 27.81 16.59 11.15
CA VAL A 154 28.22 17.92 11.62
C VAL A 154 27.71 18.97 10.66
N PHE A 155 27.12 20.04 11.21
CA PHE A 155 26.59 21.17 10.46
C PHE A 155 27.54 22.36 10.58
N VAL A 156 27.87 22.98 9.45
CA VAL A 156 28.87 24.04 9.34
C VAL A 156 28.27 25.25 8.64
N ASP A 157 28.48 26.42 9.23
CA ASP A 157 28.12 27.72 8.68
C ASP A 157 29.06 28.06 7.50
N PRO A 158 28.55 28.19 6.25
CA PRO A 158 29.41 28.49 5.11
C PRO A 158 29.99 29.91 5.13
N SER A 159 29.56 30.80 6.02
CA SER A 159 30.05 32.18 6.07
C SER A 159 31.40 32.35 6.78
N ASP A 160 31.70 31.48 7.76
CA ASP A 160 32.89 31.58 8.63
C ASP A 160 33.50 30.21 9.01
N ALA A 161 32.98 29.11 8.44
CA ALA A 161 33.30 27.72 8.80
C ALA A 161 33.08 27.39 10.30
N ARG A 162 32.19 28.10 11.00
CA ARG A 162 31.80 27.76 12.38
C ARG A 162 30.93 26.51 12.40
N VAL A 163 31.25 25.56 13.28
CA VAL A 163 30.37 24.43 13.56
C VAL A 163 29.12 24.93 14.29
N LEU A 164 27.95 24.65 13.71
CA LEU A 164 26.63 24.98 14.26
C LEU A 164 26.20 23.97 15.32
N GLY A 165 26.56 22.71 15.12
CA GLY A 165 26.26 21.58 15.97
C GLY A 165 26.37 20.27 15.21
N GLU A 166 25.93 19.20 15.84
CA GLU A 166 25.98 17.83 15.31
C GLU A 166 24.70 17.08 15.65
N GLU A 167 24.32 16.11 14.82
CA GLU A 167 23.15 15.26 15.05
C GLU A 167 23.38 13.88 14.40
N ALA A 168 22.82 12.82 14.98
CA ALA A 168 22.91 11.47 14.41
C ALA A 168 22.24 11.38 13.02
N THR A 169 22.86 10.65 12.09
CA THR A 169 22.38 10.42 10.73
C THR A 169 22.25 8.93 10.42
N TYR A 170 21.15 8.53 9.78
CA TYR A 170 20.77 7.11 9.65
C TYR A 170 20.75 6.57 8.22
N SER A 171 20.93 7.45 7.22
CA SER A 171 21.00 7.05 5.81
C SER A 171 21.82 8.05 5.00
N SER A 172 22.22 7.64 3.79
CA SER A 172 22.84 8.52 2.79
C SER A 172 21.86 9.55 2.18
N LEU A 173 20.64 9.66 2.71
CA LEU A 173 19.70 10.77 2.48
C LEU A 173 19.73 11.79 3.64
N GLY A 174 20.72 11.71 4.53
CA GLY A 174 20.85 12.64 5.65
C GLY A 174 19.64 12.58 6.59
N GLU A 175 18.99 11.43 6.71
CA GLU A 175 17.86 11.24 7.63
C GLU A 175 18.29 11.50 9.08
N LEU A 176 17.61 12.45 9.74
CA LEU A 176 17.85 12.86 11.13
C LEU A 176 16.94 12.06 12.09
N PRO A 177 17.13 12.16 13.43
CA PRO A 177 16.44 11.28 14.39
C PRO A 177 14.91 11.34 14.32
N LEU A 178 14.32 12.52 14.07
CA LEU A 178 12.86 12.65 13.91
C LEU A 178 12.36 11.78 12.76
N ARG A 179 12.92 11.93 11.57
CA ARG A 179 12.54 11.14 10.40
C ARG A 179 12.87 9.67 10.59
N ARG A 180 14.02 9.31 11.18
CA ARG A 180 14.36 7.90 11.42
C ARG A 180 13.35 7.20 12.33
N TRP A 181 12.93 7.87 13.41
CA TRP A 181 11.95 7.29 14.33
C TRP A 181 10.58 7.06 13.65
N VAL A 182 10.17 7.99 12.77
CA VAL A 182 8.94 7.87 11.98
C VAL A 182 9.08 6.81 10.88
N SER A 183 10.23 6.73 10.20
CA SER A 183 10.48 5.75 9.14
C SER A 183 10.52 4.33 9.69
N GLY A 184 11.20 4.09 10.82
CA GLY A 184 11.19 2.79 11.50
C GLY A 184 9.79 2.38 12.00
N LEU A 185 8.95 3.34 12.42
CA LEU A 185 7.55 3.07 12.77
C LEU A 185 6.71 2.66 11.53
N HIS A 186 7.02 3.21 10.36
CA HIS A 186 6.37 2.90 9.09
C HIS A 186 6.83 1.55 8.50
N GLU A 187 8.14 1.30 8.54
CA GLU A 187 8.86 0.16 7.99
C GLU A 187 8.65 -1.12 8.82
N SER A 188 8.82 -1.04 10.14
CA SER A 188 8.88 -2.22 11.02
C SER A 188 8.15 -2.02 12.36
N LEU A 189 7.30 -1.00 12.50
CA LEU A 189 6.65 -0.61 13.77
C LEU A 189 7.64 -0.28 14.91
N ASN A 190 8.91 0.00 14.61
CA ASN A 190 10.02 0.05 15.58
C ASN A 190 10.19 -1.26 16.39
N LEU A 191 9.92 -2.41 15.77
CA LEU A 191 10.07 -3.75 16.38
C LEU A 191 11.28 -4.55 15.89
N GLY A 192 12.07 -4.01 14.93
CA GLY A 192 13.16 -4.73 14.26
C GLY A 192 12.66 -5.93 13.45
N ALA A 193 13.43 -7.02 13.40
CA ALA A 193 13.15 -8.20 12.58
C ALA A 193 11.70 -8.77 12.69
N PRO A 194 11.06 -8.91 13.87
CA PRO A 194 9.64 -9.27 13.95
C PRO A 194 8.69 -8.30 13.23
N GLY A 195 9.05 -7.02 13.21
CA GLY A 195 8.36 -5.95 12.52
C GLY A 195 8.55 -6.01 11.01
N GLU A 196 9.77 -6.24 10.54
CA GLU A 196 10.13 -6.42 9.11
C GLU A 196 9.39 -7.61 8.49
N VAL A 197 9.37 -8.76 9.17
CA VAL A 197 8.63 -9.95 8.69
C VAL A 197 7.12 -9.66 8.63
N TYR A 198 6.58 -8.88 9.58
CA TYR A 198 5.16 -8.51 9.57
C TYR A 198 4.84 -7.43 8.52
N SER A 199 5.76 -6.51 8.23
CA SER A 199 5.59 -5.50 7.20
C SER A 199 5.65 -6.10 5.80
N GLU A 200 6.61 -6.98 5.52
CA GLU A 200 6.67 -7.72 4.25
C GLU A 200 5.43 -8.59 4.06
N PHE A 201 4.98 -9.29 5.11
CA PHE A 201 3.72 -10.03 5.09
C PHE A 201 2.55 -9.11 4.75
N ALA A 202 2.46 -7.93 5.35
CA ALA A 202 1.39 -6.97 5.12
C ALA A 202 1.42 -6.38 3.69
N ALA A 203 2.59 -5.96 3.21
CA ALA A 203 2.81 -5.41 1.88
C ALA A 203 2.51 -6.44 0.77
N SER A 204 3.00 -7.67 0.93
CA SER A 204 2.74 -8.76 -0.03
C SER A 204 1.25 -9.10 -0.11
N TRP A 205 0.53 -9.12 1.02
CA TRP A 205 -0.92 -9.37 1.04
C TRP A 205 -1.77 -8.22 0.48
N LEU A 206 -1.23 -7.00 0.45
CA LEU A 206 -1.94 -5.80 0.00
C LEU A 206 -2.41 -5.93 -1.45
N TRP A 207 -1.59 -6.54 -2.32
CA TRP A 207 -1.96 -6.86 -3.71
C TRP A 207 -3.14 -7.83 -3.81
N ILE A 208 -3.12 -8.93 -3.05
CA ILE A 208 -4.21 -9.92 -3.06
C ILE A 208 -5.52 -9.29 -2.56
N ILE A 209 -5.44 -8.46 -1.51
CA ILE A 209 -6.59 -7.72 -0.98
C ILE A 209 -7.12 -6.72 -2.01
N ALA A 210 -6.23 -5.93 -2.64
CA ALA A 210 -6.55 -4.91 -3.62
C ALA A 210 -7.19 -5.47 -4.89
N LEU A 211 -6.59 -6.51 -5.49
CA LEU A 211 -7.13 -7.20 -6.67
C LEU A 211 -8.45 -7.93 -6.34
N GLY A 212 -8.55 -8.53 -5.14
CA GLY A 212 -9.79 -9.11 -4.62
C GLY A 212 -10.92 -8.07 -4.48
N CYS A 213 -10.60 -6.88 -3.96
CA CYS A 213 -11.51 -5.73 -3.87
C CYS A 213 -11.98 -5.28 -5.26
N LEU A 214 -11.06 -5.06 -6.19
CA LEU A 214 -11.36 -4.66 -7.58
C LEU A 214 -12.31 -5.66 -8.24
N TRP A 215 -12.06 -6.96 -8.10
CA TRP A 215 -12.90 -8.02 -8.65
C TRP A 215 -14.29 -8.08 -8.01
N LEU A 216 -14.40 -7.88 -6.68
CA LEU A 216 -15.68 -7.80 -5.97
C LEU A 216 -16.49 -6.58 -6.42
N TRP A 217 -15.85 -5.42 -6.57
CA TRP A 217 -16.46 -4.20 -7.08
C TRP A 217 -16.90 -4.35 -8.55
N TRP A 218 -16.05 -4.89 -9.43
CA TRP A 218 -16.39 -5.15 -10.84
C TRP A 218 -17.60 -6.08 -10.99
N ARG A 219 -17.74 -7.09 -10.12
CA ARG A 219 -18.94 -7.94 -10.05
C ARG A 219 -20.18 -7.18 -9.60
N ARG A 220 -20.06 -6.28 -8.63
CA ARG A 220 -21.15 -5.38 -8.20
C ARG A 220 -21.57 -4.45 -9.34
N VAL A 221 -20.62 -3.82 -10.03
CA VAL A 221 -20.86 -2.96 -11.19
C VAL A 221 -21.57 -3.71 -12.33
N ARG A 222 -21.07 -4.87 -12.75
CA ARG A 222 -21.71 -5.68 -13.81
C ARG A 222 -23.12 -6.15 -13.41
N ALA A 223 -23.33 -6.51 -12.15
CA ALA A 223 -24.66 -6.89 -11.65
C ALA A 223 -25.63 -5.70 -11.59
N ALA A 224 -25.14 -4.47 -11.39
CA ALA A 224 -25.94 -3.25 -11.40
C ALA A 224 -26.26 -2.78 -12.83
N ARG A 225 -25.28 -2.82 -13.76
CA ARG A 225 -25.49 -2.52 -15.19
C ARG A 225 -26.56 -3.43 -15.81
N ARG A 226 -26.51 -4.74 -15.51
CA ARG A 226 -27.55 -5.73 -15.91
C ARG A 226 -28.96 -5.47 -15.33
N ARG A 227 -29.12 -4.47 -14.45
CA ARG A 227 -30.40 -4.05 -13.85
C ARG A 227 -30.75 -2.61 -14.20
N GLY A 228 -30.16 -2.04 -15.26
CA GLY A 228 -30.43 -0.67 -15.70
C GLY A 228 -29.92 0.45 -14.78
N ALA A 229 -29.02 0.16 -13.83
CA ALA A 229 -28.53 1.20 -12.93
C ALA A 229 -27.59 2.19 -13.64
N ARG A 230 -27.88 3.50 -13.54
CA ARG A 230 -27.01 4.57 -14.07
C ARG A 230 -25.59 4.49 -13.46
N PRO A 231 -24.52 4.60 -14.27
CA PRO A 231 -23.15 4.33 -13.83
C PRO A 231 -22.65 5.28 -12.73
N ALA A 232 -23.04 6.56 -12.74
CA ALA A 232 -22.62 7.54 -11.74
C ALA A 232 -22.96 7.13 -10.28
N ARG A 233 -24.06 6.40 -10.06
CA ARG A 233 -24.46 5.91 -8.72
C ARG A 233 -23.57 4.79 -8.16
N LEU A 234 -22.59 4.31 -8.92
CA LEU A 234 -21.63 3.27 -8.50
C LEU A 234 -20.30 3.85 -7.98
N TRP A 235 -20.04 5.14 -8.24
CA TRP A 235 -18.80 5.85 -7.87
C TRP A 235 -18.98 6.85 -6.73
N LEU A 236 -20.22 7.26 -6.47
CA LEU A 236 -20.57 8.18 -5.39
C LEU A 236 -20.87 7.44 -4.08
N PRO A 237 -20.39 7.92 -2.91
CA PRO A 237 -20.81 7.41 -1.62
C PRO A 237 -22.28 7.77 -1.38
N LEU A 238 -23.17 6.78 -1.49
CA LEU A 238 -24.59 6.95 -1.20
C LEU A 238 -24.80 7.25 0.30
N ARG A 239 -24.77 8.54 0.68
CA ARG A 239 -25.33 9.01 1.95
C ARG A 239 -26.80 8.60 1.98
N GLY A 240 -27.20 7.86 3.01
CA GLY A 240 -28.61 7.55 3.23
C GLY A 240 -29.35 8.83 3.58
N ARG A 241 -30.11 9.38 2.63
CA ARG A 241 -31.13 10.40 2.96
C ARG A 241 -32.08 9.77 3.97
N GLY A 242 -32.26 10.44 5.10
CA GLY A 242 -33.38 10.16 5.99
C GLY A 242 -34.68 10.37 5.23
N SER A 243 -35.72 9.64 5.61
CA SER A 243 -37.07 9.90 5.16
C SER A 243 -37.47 11.32 5.58
N THR A 244 -37.60 12.23 4.61
CA THR A 244 -38.46 13.40 4.79
C THR A 244 -39.86 12.90 5.15
N PRO A 245 -40.48 13.32 6.26
CA PRO A 245 -41.89 13.02 6.50
C PRO A 245 -42.72 13.64 5.35
N PRO A 246 -43.88 13.05 5.00
CA PRO A 246 -44.79 13.70 4.08
C PRO A 246 -45.22 15.06 4.67
N SER A 247 -45.31 16.07 3.80
CA SER A 247 -45.85 17.39 4.16
C SER A 247 -47.21 17.20 4.83
N ALA A 248 -47.37 17.69 6.06
CA ALA A 248 -48.69 17.87 6.63
C ALA A 248 -49.48 18.82 5.72
N GLY A 249 -50.74 18.46 5.43
CA GLY A 249 -51.63 19.33 4.67
C GLY A 249 -51.98 20.58 5.45
N THR A 250 -52.13 21.70 4.75
CA THR A 250 -52.61 22.98 5.28
C THR A 250 -53.93 22.80 6.03
N PRO A 251 -54.06 23.23 7.31
CA PRO A 251 -55.37 23.39 7.93
C PRO A 251 -56.06 24.60 7.31
N ALA A 252 -57.31 24.43 6.86
CA ALA A 252 -58.13 25.55 6.44
C ALA A 252 -58.52 26.41 7.65
N THR A 253 -58.55 27.73 7.44
CA THR A 253 -59.02 28.73 8.39
C THR A 253 -60.55 28.70 8.54
N ALA A 254 -61.05 28.71 9.78
CA ALA A 254 -62.41 29.11 10.13
C ALA A 254 -62.43 29.71 11.54
N GLU A 255 -63.23 30.75 11.73
CA GLU A 255 -63.27 31.61 12.93
C GLU A 255 -64.08 31.01 14.10
N ALA A 256 -63.73 31.42 15.32
CA ALA A 256 -64.69 31.82 16.37
C ALA A 256 -63.97 32.63 17.46
N THR A 257 -64.67 33.59 18.08
CA THR A 257 -64.11 34.66 18.93
C THR A 257 -64.55 34.60 20.41
N GLY A 258 -63.71 35.08 21.32
CA GLY A 258 -64.01 35.35 22.74
C GLY A 258 -64.13 34.10 23.64
N GLY A 259 -63.88 34.16 24.96
CA GLY A 259 -63.39 35.24 25.82
C GLY A 259 -63.26 34.75 27.28
N ASP A 260 -62.45 35.44 28.08
CA ASP A 260 -62.36 35.44 29.56
C ASP A 260 -62.12 34.16 30.40
N ALA A 261 -60.94 34.19 31.05
CA ALA A 261 -60.72 34.04 32.50
C ALA A 261 -60.77 32.67 33.25
N ALA A 262 -59.98 32.66 34.33
CA ALA A 262 -59.94 31.74 35.48
C ALA A 262 -59.31 30.33 35.32
N ALA A 263 -58.13 30.18 35.94
CA ALA A 263 -57.66 28.93 36.58
C ALA A 263 -58.28 28.84 38.01
N PRO A 264 -58.19 27.72 38.78
CA PRO A 264 -57.23 26.61 38.61
C PRO A 264 -57.72 25.17 38.93
N ALA A 265 -56.74 24.25 38.82
CA ALA A 265 -56.57 23.00 39.60
C ALA A 265 -57.08 21.64 39.03
N ALA A 266 -56.28 20.61 39.38
CA ALA A 266 -56.49 19.16 39.26
C ALA A 266 -56.60 18.54 37.86
N GLY A 267 -55.60 17.71 37.49
CA GLY A 267 -55.64 16.89 36.27
C GLY A 267 -54.30 16.25 35.91
N THR A 268 -54.00 15.12 36.55
CA THR A 268 -52.87 14.19 36.26
C THR A 268 -52.30 14.25 34.84
N ALA A 269 -51.03 14.65 34.71
CA ALA A 269 -50.28 14.48 33.47
C ALA A 269 -50.09 12.98 33.16
N PRO A 270 -50.46 12.48 31.97
CA PRO A 270 -50.09 11.14 31.57
C PRO A 270 -48.57 11.08 31.38
N ALA A 271 -47.93 10.05 31.95
CA ALA A 271 -46.50 9.87 31.86
C ALA A 271 -46.04 9.92 30.39
N ALA A 272 -45.10 10.83 30.08
CA ALA A 272 -44.46 10.91 28.79
C ALA A 272 -43.65 9.63 28.56
N GLY A 273 -44.31 8.62 27.99
CA GLY A 273 -43.70 7.35 27.65
C GLY A 273 -42.48 7.61 26.79
N THR A 274 -41.30 7.31 27.31
CA THR A 274 -40.03 7.38 26.58
C THR A 274 -40.04 6.30 25.51
N ALA A 275 -40.69 6.62 24.39
CA ALA A 275 -40.77 5.80 23.20
C ALA A 275 -39.37 5.67 22.60
N THR A 276 -38.60 4.72 23.15
CA THR A 276 -37.29 4.35 22.62
C THR A 276 -37.47 4.04 21.14
N PRO A 277 -36.79 4.77 20.22
CA PRO A 277 -37.06 4.64 18.80
C PRO A 277 -36.61 3.25 18.33
N VAL A 278 -37.60 2.36 18.15
CA VAL A 278 -37.40 0.98 17.69
C VAL A 278 -36.92 1.02 16.24
N SER A 279 -35.61 1.14 16.05
CA SER A 279 -35.01 1.21 14.71
C SER A 279 -35.40 -0.03 13.92
N THR A 280 -36.05 0.16 12.77
CA THR A 280 -36.67 -0.97 12.07
C THR A 280 -35.59 -1.89 11.47
N ARG A 281 -36.01 -3.12 11.14
CA ARG A 281 -35.15 -4.06 10.40
C ARG A 281 -34.73 -3.52 9.01
N ARG A 282 -35.47 -2.55 8.45
CA ARG A 282 -35.09 -1.85 7.22
C ARG A 282 -33.96 -0.85 7.48
N ASP A 283 -34.05 -0.02 8.52
CA ASP A 283 -33.06 1.04 8.81
C ASP A 283 -31.68 0.45 9.10
N THR A 284 -31.63 -0.63 9.88
CA THR A 284 -30.40 -1.37 10.15
C THR A 284 -29.79 -1.99 8.89
N ALA A 285 -30.61 -2.46 7.94
CA ALA A 285 -30.15 -2.98 6.66
C ALA A 285 -29.66 -1.87 5.70
N VAL A 286 -30.32 -0.71 5.68
CA VAL A 286 -29.92 0.48 4.92
C VAL A 286 -28.58 1.02 5.43
N ARG A 287 -28.44 1.22 6.75
CA ARG A 287 -27.19 1.69 7.38
C ARG A 287 -26.02 0.74 7.11
N ARG A 288 -26.24 -0.59 7.17
CA ARG A 288 -25.21 -1.60 6.82
C ARG A 288 -24.83 -1.55 5.34
N ARG A 289 -25.79 -1.32 4.43
CA ARG A 289 -25.52 -1.19 2.98
C ARG A 289 -24.78 0.10 2.65
N GLY A 290 -25.07 1.21 3.34
CA GLY A 290 -24.36 2.47 3.22
C GLY A 290 -22.89 2.37 3.62
N ALA A 291 -22.60 1.81 4.81
CA ALA A 291 -21.23 1.60 5.29
C ALA A 291 -20.38 0.76 4.32
N MET A 292 -20.94 -0.35 3.81
CA MET A 292 -20.28 -1.18 2.80
C MET A 292 -20.04 -0.43 1.48
N ASN A 293 -20.92 0.49 1.09
CA ASN A 293 -20.75 1.28 -0.12
C ASN A 293 -19.65 2.33 0.03
N ILE A 294 -19.51 2.96 1.20
CA ILE A 294 -18.43 3.91 1.47
C ILE A 294 -17.08 3.19 1.40
N HIS A 295 -16.88 2.13 2.20
CA HIS A 295 -15.64 1.35 2.20
C HIS A 295 -15.28 0.83 0.79
N ALA A 296 -16.25 0.29 0.03
CA ALA A 296 -16.01 -0.21 -1.32
C ALA A 296 -15.76 0.89 -2.38
N VAL A 297 -16.27 2.11 -2.20
CA VAL A 297 -16.00 3.24 -3.11
C VAL A 297 -14.65 3.86 -2.78
N THR A 298 -14.39 4.18 -1.52
CA THR A 298 -13.11 4.74 -1.06
C THR A 298 -11.94 3.80 -1.39
N GLY A 299 -12.09 2.49 -1.18
CA GLY A 299 -11.06 1.50 -1.55
C GLY A 299 -10.82 1.36 -3.07
N VAL A 300 -11.74 1.79 -3.93
CA VAL A 300 -11.52 1.83 -5.39
C VAL A 300 -10.82 3.12 -5.81
N TRP A 301 -11.15 4.26 -5.20
CA TRP A 301 -10.43 5.51 -5.43
C TRP A 301 -8.97 5.44 -4.96
N LEU A 302 -8.71 4.80 -3.82
CA LEU A 302 -7.36 4.58 -3.30
C LEU A 302 -6.58 3.47 -4.03
N LEU A 303 -7.22 2.68 -4.89
CA LEU A 303 -6.63 1.45 -5.44
C LEU A 303 -5.31 1.69 -6.19
N VAL A 304 -5.24 2.74 -7.02
CA VAL A 304 -4.03 3.05 -7.80
C VAL A 304 -2.88 3.44 -6.88
N ALA A 305 -3.15 4.31 -5.90
CA ALA A 305 -2.14 4.74 -4.92
C ALA A 305 -1.67 3.56 -4.05
N VAL A 306 -2.60 2.74 -3.55
CA VAL A 306 -2.28 1.52 -2.76
C VAL A 306 -1.40 0.55 -3.55
N LEU A 307 -1.68 0.33 -4.84
CA LEU A 307 -0.85 -0.55 -5.68
C LEU A 307 0.52 0.07 -5.99
N GLY A 308 0.61 1.38 -6.25
CA GLY A 308 1.89 2.07 -6.52
C GLY A 308 2.81 2.12 -5.29
N LEU A 309 2.26 2.48 -4.13
CA LEU A 309 2.98 2.47 -2.85
C LEU A 309 3.36 1.05 -2.43
N SER A 310 2.53 0.04 -2.74
CA SER A 310 2.85 -1.36 -2.47
C SER A 310 3.87 -1.95 -3.43
N ALA A 311 3.90 -1.52 -4.71
CA ALA A 311 4.94 -1.92 -5.66
C ALA A 311 6.32 -1.48 -5.15
N THR A 312 6.41 -0.20 -4.78
CA THR A 312 7.63 0.42 -4.28
C THR A 312 8.02 -0.06 -2.89
N GLY A 313 7.08 -0.43 -2.01
CA GLY A 313 7.42 -1.04 -0.72
C GLY A 313 7.95 -2.48 -0.83
N ILE A 314 7.49 -3.27 -1.82
CA ILE A 314 7.94 -4.67 -1.97
C ILE A 314 9.41 -4.77 -2.40
N THR A 315 9.95 -3.80 -3.14
CA THR A 315 11.36 -3.81 -3.56
C THR A 315 12.36 -3.55 -2.43
N TRP A 316 11.88 -3.25 -1.21
CA TRP A 316 12.66 -2.93 0.01
C TRP A 316 12.39 -3.97 1.12
N SER A 317 11.75 -5.08 0.76
CA SER A 317 11.47 -6.18 1.69
C SER A 317 12.49 -7.29 1.51
N HIS A 318 12.78 -8.04 2.56
CA HIS A 318 13.83 -9.05 2.55
C HIS A 318 13.56 -10.13 1.47
N PHE A 319 12.53 -10.98 1.63
CA PHE A 319 12.38 -12.12 0.72
C PHE A 319 11.82 -11.72 -0.66
N ALA A 320 10.91 -10.76 -0.73
CA ALA A 320 10.33 -10.33 -2.00
C ALA A 320 11.20 -9.29 -2.75
N GLY A 321 11.99 -8.47 -2.05
CA GLY A 321 12.97 -7.56 -2.65
C GLY A 321 14.15 -8.31 -3.26
N ASP A 322 14.69 -9.33 -2.57
CA ASP A 322 15.71 -10.23 -3.12
C ASP A 322 15.26 -10.88 -4.44
N ASN A 323 14.02 -11.36 -4.49
CA ASN A 323 13.44 -11.95 -5.69
C ASN A 323 13.26 -10.92 -6.83
N VAL A 324 12.90 -9.67 -6.52
CA VAL A 324 12.91 -8.58 -7.51
C VAL A 324 14.33 -8.32 -8.01
N ASN A 325 15.30 -8.19 -7.11
CA ASN A 325 16.70 -7.92 -7.40
C ASN A 325 17.30 -9.00 -8.32
N ALA A 326 17.10 -10.28 -7.98
CA ALA A 326 17.57 -11.42 -8.78
C ALA A 326 17.00 -11.40 -10.22
N VAL A 327 15.71 -11.12 -10.39
CA VAL A 327 15.08 -11.03 -11.72
C VAL A 327 15.61 -9.84 -12.51
N VAL A 328 15.71 -8.66 -11.88
CA VAL A 328 16.17 -7.43 -12.54
C VAL A 328 17.64 -7.54 -12.96
N THR A 329 18.48 -8.16 -12.12
CA THR A 329 19.89 -8.45 -12.40
C THR A 329 20.03 -9.47 -13.53
N ALA A 330 19.30 -10.58 -13.49
CA ALA A 330 19.31 -11.58 -14.57
C ALA A 330 18.85 -11.01 -15.93
N MET A 331 17.93 -10.04 -15.91
CA MET A 331 17.45 -9.33 -17.11
C MET A 331 18.35 -8.17 -17.55
N LYS A 332 19.42 -7.85 -16.82
CA LYS A 332 20.28 -6.65 -17.02
C LYS A 332 19.48 -5.35 -17.05
N TRP A 333 18.52 -5.23 -16.14
CA TRP A 333 17.63 -4.07 -16.00
C TRP A 333 18.03 -3.11 -14.86
N LYS A 334 19.00 -3.48 -14.03
CA LYS A 334 19.73 -2.54 -13.16
C LYS A 334 20.77 -1.80 -14.01
N ALA A 335 20.97 -0.51 -13.73
CA ALA A 335 22.14 0.23 -14.19
C ALA A 335 23.43 -0.45 -13.70
N THR A 336 24.49 -0.40 -14.50
CA THR A 336 25.84 -0.71 -14.01
C THR A 336 26.24 0.31 -12.94
N PRO A 337 26.93 -0.09 -11.87
CA PRO A 337 27.57 0.86 -10.97
C PRO A 337 28.52 1.78 -11.74
N ILE A 338 28.70 3.01 -11.25
CA ILE A 338 29.68 3.94 -11.81
C ILE A 338 31.10 3.41 -11.52
N ASP A 339 32.00 3.46 -12.49
CA ASP A 339 33.38 3.00 -12.29
C ASP A 339 34.09 3.93 -11.30
N THR A 340 34.79 3.35 -10.33
CA THR A 340 35.55 4.08 -9.31
C THR A 340 36.98 3.60 -9.14
N GLU A 341 37.45 2.70 -10.01
CA GLU A 341 38.85 2.29 -10.05
C GLU A 341 39.68 3.34 -10.80
N LEU A 342 40.79 3.78 -10.19
CA LEU A 342 41.77 4.58 -10.93
C LEU A 342 42.64 3.66 -11.78
N PRO A 343 42.94 4.02 -13.05
CA PRO A 343 43.81 3.22 -13.90
C PRO A 343 45.16 2.92 -13.23
N GLY A 344 45.39 1.65 -12.89
CA GLY A 344 46.66 1.19 -12.35
C GLY A 344 47.79 1.19 -13.40
N PRO A 345 49.05 1.02 -12.99
CA PRO A 345 50.13 0.71 -13.92
C PRO A 345 49.79 -0.55 -14.70
N VAL A 346 49.90 -0.52 -16.03
CA VAL A 346 49.53 -1.64 -16.90
C VAL A 346 50.43 -2.85 -16.63
N VAL A 347 49.93 -3.80 -15.84
CA VAL A 347 50.48 -5.16 -15.74
C VAL A 347 49.87 -5.99 -16.88
N PRO A 348 50.66 -6.75 -17.67
CA PRO A 348 50.12 -7.58 -18.74
C PRO A 348 49.11 -8.62 -18.23
N PRO A 349 48.12 -9.03 -19.04
CA PRO A 349 47.00 -9.84 -18.56
C PRO A 349 47.43 -11.25 -18.13
N GLY A 350 47.53 -11.43 -16.81
CA GLY A 350 47.46 -12.74 -16.14
C GLY A 350 46.01 -13.10 -15.85
N HIS A 351 45.67 -14.37 -15.97
CA HIS A 351 44.29 -14.86 -15.91
C HIS A 351 43.61 -14.76 -14.54
N GLU A 352 42.29 -14.53 -14.59
CA GLU A 352 41.25 -14.98 -13.64
C GLU A 352 41.19 -14.35 -12.24
N GLY A 353 40.04 -13.70 -11.95
CA GLY A 353 39.68 -13.35 -10.57
C GLY A 353 38.89 -12.05 -10.36
N HIS A 354 37.89 -11.71 -11.16
CA HIS A 354 36.98 -10.61 -10.82
C HIS A 354 36.09 -11.01 -9.62
N ALA A 355 36.59 -10.74 -8.42
CA ALA A 355 35.79 -10.71 -7.20
C ALA A 355 34.87 -9.49 -7.26
N GLY A 356 33.59 -9.71 -7.57
CA GLY A 356 32.60 -8.64 -7.60
C GLY A 356 32.41 -8.04 -6.21
N HIS A 357 32.71 -6.75 -6.07
CA HIS A 357 32.16 -5.97 -4.97
C HIS A 357 30.78 -5.48 -5.40
N ASP A 358 29.75 -5.93 -4.68
CA ASP A 358 28.35 -5.54 -4.92
C ASP A 358 28.14 -4.07 -4.56
N GLY A 359 28.47 -3.19 -5.50
CA GLY A 359 28.14 -1.77 -5.46
C GLY A 359 26.66 -1.58 -5.73
N ASP A 360 25.84 -1.71 -4.69
CA ASP A 360 24.38 -1.59 -4.83
C ASP A 360 23.98 -0.22 -5.38
N GLY A 361 22.91 -0.22 -6.17
CA GLY A 361 22.54 0.93 -7.01
C GLY A 361 22.07 2.16 -6.24
N ALA A 362 21.59 3.17 -6.97
CA ALA A 362 20.97 4.38 -6.42
C ALA A 362 19.63 4.08 -5.69
N HIS A 363 19.72 3.39 -4.56
CA HIS A 363 18.67 3.03 -3.62
C HIS A 363 19.14 3.47 -2.25
N ALA A 364 18.84 4.72 -1.94
CA ALA A 364 19.27 5.32 -0.70
C ALA A 364 18.44 4.77 0.46
N GLY A 365 18.99 3.72 1.09
CA GLY A 365 18.46 3.10 2.30
C GLY A 365 18.40 1.58 2.20
N HIS A 366 19.49 0.89 2.53
CA HIS A 366 19.46 -0.29 3.38
C HIS A 366 20.86 -0.45 3.95
N ALA A 367 20.99 -0.42 5.27
CA ALA A 367 22.23 -0.83 5.92
C ALA A 367 22.33 -2.37 5.77
N GLY A 368 23.31 -2.84 5.01
CA GLY A 368 23.39 -4.23 4.57
C GLY A 368 24.82 -4.67 4.25
N HIS A 369 25.65 -4.80 5.29
CA HIS A 369 26.88 -5.59 5.38
C HIS A 369 27.58 -6.07 4.09
N GLY A 370 28.64 -5.36 3.69
CA GLY A 370 29.77 -5.95 2.95
C GLY A 370 30.82 -6.48 3.94
N GLY A 371 31.25 -7.74 3.80
CA GLY A 371 32.02 -8.46 4.82
C GLY A 371 33.51 -8.11 4.90
N ALA A 372 34.12 -8.37 6.07
CA ALA A 372 35.56 -8.31 6.27
C ALA A 372 36.30 -9.43 5.53
N GLY A 373 37.41 -9.11 4.85
CA GLY A 373 38.18 -10.11 4.10
C GLY A 373 39.19 -9.55 3.10
N GLY A 374 39.89 -8.47 3.44
CA GLY A 374 40.97 -7.90 2.62
C GLY A 374 41.89 -7.07 3.50
N ASP A 375 43.19 -7.02 3.17
CA ASP A 375 44.19 -6.29 3.92
C ASP A 375 43.78 -4.82 4.13
N ALA A 376 44.24 -4.22 5.23
CA ALA A 376 43.94 -2.83 5.59
C ALA A 376 44.54 -1.84 4.58
N ALA A 377 43.89 -1.70 3.43
CA ALA A 377 44.15 -0.64 2.47
C ALA A 377 44.01 0.69 3.20
N ALA A 378 45.10 1.46 3.24
CA ALA A 378 45.14 2.70 4.00
C ALA A 378 43.99 3.62 3.54
N THR A 379 43.10 3.98 4.47
CA THR A 379 41.98 4.89 4.17
C THR A 379 42.50 6.26 3.77
N VAL A 380 41.73 6.99 2.97
CA VAL A 380 42.13 8.32 2.49
C VAL A 380 42.19 9.29 3.67
N SER A 381 43.37 9.85 3.94
CA SER A 381 43.58 10.71 5.12
C SER A 381 42.72 11.98 5.05
N PRO A 382 42.24 12.53 6.18
CA PRO A 382 41.47 13.77 6.19
C PRO A 382 42.14 14.96 5.50
N ARG A 383 43.48 15.06 5.60
CA ARG A 383 44.27 16.08 4.88
C ARG A 383 44.14 15.92 3.35
N THR A 384 44.07 14.69 2.87
CA THR A 384 43.83 14.38 1.45
C THR A 384 42.39 14.74 1.05
N VAL A 385 41.41 14.45 1.91
CA VAL A 385 40.00 14.85 1.71
C VAL A 385 39.89 16.37 1.52
N SER A 386 40.42 17.15 2.47
CA SER A 386 40.45 18.63 2.42
C SER A 386 41.17 19.14 1.16
N ALA A 387 42.38 18.66 0.87
CA ALA A 387 43.17 19.12 -0.28
C ALA A 387 42.56 18.84 -1.66
N GLN A 388 41.61 17.90 -1.77
CA GLN A 388 41.01 17.47 -3.04
C GLN A 388 39.56 17.93 -3.24
N ILE A 389 38.77 18.10 -2.16
CA ILE A 389 37.31 18.26 -2.28
C ILE A 389 36.88 19.46 -3.14
N GLU A 390 37.56 20.60 -3.01
CA GLU A 390 37.27 21.82 -3.79
C GLU A 390 37.43 21.57 -5.30
N ARG A 391 38.53 20.89 -5.68
CA ARG A 391 38.83 20.51 -7.06
C ARG A 391 37.78 19.55 -7.62
N VAL A 392 37.39 18.56 -6.82
CA VAL A 392 36.38 17.54 -7.17
C VAL A 392 35.02 18.18 -7.41
N VAL A 393 34.58 19.09 -6.55
CA VAL A 393 33.32 19.82 -6.73
C VAL A 393 33.37 20.72 -7.97
N VAL A 394 34.47 21.46 -8.17
CA VAL A 394 34.65 22.28 -9.39
C VAL A 394 34.66 21.44 -10.66
N ALA A 395 35.28 20.25 -10.64
CA ALA A 395 35.27 19.31 -11.76
C ALA A 395 33.84 18.79 -12.05
N ALA A 396 33.09 18.37 -11.02
CA ALA A 396 31.72 17.91 -11.17
C ALA A 396 30.77 19.01 -11.69
N ARG A 397 30.94 20.26 -11.23
CA ARG A 397 30.21 21.42 -11.79
C ARG A 397 30.55 21.68 -13.26
N LYS A 398 31.84 21.60 -13.63
CA LYS A 398 32.28 21.71 -15.05
C LYS A 398 31.76 20.55 -15.92
N ALA A 399 31.60 19.37 -15.34
CA ALA A 399 30.95 18.21 -15.97
C ALA A 399 29.42 18.34 -16.04
N GLY A 400 28.83 19.47 -15.64
CA GLY A 400 27.40 19.77 -15.86
C GLY A 400 26.45 19.34 -14.74
N LEU A 401 26.92 18.86 -13.59
CA LEU A 401 26.03 18.63 -12.44
C LEU A 401 25.60 20.00 -11.87
N THR A 402 24.30 20.28 -11.86
CA THR A 402 23.72 21.59 -11.50
C THR A 402 22.87 21.57 -10.23
N GLY A 403 22.40 20.40 -9.79
CA GLY A 403 21.59 20.23 -8.58
C GLY A 403 22.36 20.44 -7.26
N ALA A 404 21.70 20.14 -6.13
CA ALA A 404 22.41 19.87 -4.88
C ALA A 404 23.37 18.69 -5.10
N LEU A 405 24.55 18.73 -4.49
CA LEU A 405 25.52 17.65 -4.60
C LEU A 405 25.59 16.85 -3.31
N THR A 406 25.93 15.57 -3.47
CA THR A 406 26.57 14.79 -2.43
C THR A 406 27.93 14.34 -2.96
N VAL A 407 28.96 14.49 -2.13
CA VAL A 407 30.36 14.26 -2.50
C VAL A 407 30.90 13.20 -1.55
N ARG A 408 31.24 12.00 -2.05
CA ARG A 408 31.83 10.92 -1.25
C ARG A 408 33.32 10.83 -1.52
N PRO A 409 34.18 10.91 -0.47
CA PRO A 409 35.59 10.58 -0.60
C PRO A 409 35.79 9.13 -1.04
N PRO A 410 36.91 8.82 -1.72
CA PRO A 410 37.26 7.44 -2.02
C PRO A 410 37.60 6.66 -0.74
N ALA A 411 37.20 5.39 -0.68
CA ALA A 411 37.59 4.49 0.40
C ALA A 411 39.10 4.21 0.42
N THR A 412 39.74 4.18 -0.76
CA THR A 412 41.18 3.91 -0.93
C THR A 412 41.88 4.96 -1.80
N PRO A 413 43.18 5.23 -1.63
CA PRO A 413 43.97 6.14 -2.49
C PRO A 413 44.02 5.76 -3.97
N THR A 414 43.59 4.54 -4.32
CA THR A 414 43.47 3.99 -5.67
C THR A 414 42.04 4.07 -6.24
N SER A 415 41.10 4.65 -5.50
CA SER A 415 39.71 4.87 -5.93
C SER A 415 39.43 6.34 -6.22
N THR A 416 38.38 6.61 -7.00
CA THR A 416 37.88 7.96 -7.31
C THR A 416 36.95 8.51 -6.23
N TRP A 417 36.73 9.82 -6.28
CA TRP A 417 35.59 10.45 -5.62
C TRP A 417 34.30 10.19 -6.40
N GLN A 418 33.19 9.96 -5.70
CA GLN A 418 31.87 9.95 -6.32
C GLN A 418 31.15 11.27 -6.02
N VAL A 419 30.67 11.95 -7.06
CA VAL A 419 29.80 13.13 -6.93
C VAL A 419 28.46 12.83 -7.59
N ASN A 420 27.38 12.91 -6.81
CA ASN A 420 26.02 12.60 -7.25
C ASN A 420 25.11 13.79 -7.00
N GLU A 421 24.21 14.11 -7.94
CA GLU A 421 23.12 15.03 -7.66
C GLU A 421 22.14 14.44 -6.64
N ARG A 422 21.72 15.27 -5.68
CA ARG A 422 20.77 14.89 -4.64
C ARG A 422 19.35 15.12 -5.12
N TRP A 423 18.49 14.13 -4.89
CA TRP A 423 17.04 14.28 -5.06
C TRP A 423 16.48 15.26 -4.04
N VAL A 424 16.24 16.48 -4.51
CA VAL A 424 15.58 17.58 -3.80
C VAL A 424 14.22 17.87 -4.45
N PRO A 425 13.30 18.60 -3.79
CA PRO A 425 12.01 18.96 -4.38
C PRO A 425 12.14 19.58 -5.77
N TRP A 426 11.28 19.14 -6.69
CA TRP A 426 11.23 19.54 -8.11
C TRP A 426 12.36 19.00 -9.00
N CYS A 427 13.29 18.21 -8.44
CA CYS A 427 14.26 17.46 -9.23
C CYS A 427 13.67 16.11 -9.65
N THR A 428 13.76 15.78 -10.95
CA THR A 428 13.22 14.54 -11.55
C THR A 428 14.30 13.66 -12.19
N THR A 429 15.56 14.10 -12.14
CA THR A 429 16.75 13.42 -12.64
C THR A 429 17.83 13.49 -11.54
N SER A 430 18.91 12.74 -11.71
CA SER A 430 20.01 12.71 -10.75
C SER A 430 21.21 12.12 -11.46
N ASP A 431 22.11 12.99 -11.93
CA ASP A 431 23.31 12.55 -12.64
C ASP A 431 24.47 12.33 -11.66
N ALA A 432 25.44 11.51 -12.07
CA ALA A 432 26.59 11.13 -11.26
C ALA A 432 27.89 11.16 -12.07
N VAL A 433 28.99 11.55 -11.42
CA VAL A 433 30.34 11.50 -11.97
C VAL A 433 31.34 10.93 -10.97
N SER A 434 32.32 10.22 -11.53
CA SER A 434 33.47 9.65 -10.86
C SER A 434 34.70 10.50 -11.19
N VAL A 435 35.46 10.95 -10.19
CA VAL A 435 36.48 12.00 -10.35
C VAL A 435 37.80 11.58 -9.69
N ASP A 436 38.94 11.64 -10.41
CA ASP A 436 40.25 11.55 -9.75
C ASP A 436 40.49 12.84 -8.94
N GLY A 437 40.62 12.70 -7.62
CA GLY A 437 40.84 13.83 -6.71
C GLY A 437 42.20 14.52 -6.89
N ARG A 438 43.17 13.89 -7.55
CA ARG A 438 44.53 14.41 -7.73
C ARG A 438 44.57 15.55 -8.75
N ASP A 439 43.93 15.38 -9.90
CA ASP A 439 43.95 16.33 -11.03
C ASP A 439 42.57 16.92 -11.37
N GLY A 440 41.48 16.25 -11.00
CA GLY A 440 40.10 16.63 -11.31
C GLY A 440 39.56 16.01 -12.60
N GLY A 441 40.22 14.98 -13.15
CA GLY A 441 39.75 14.25 -14.32
C GLY A 441 38.48 13.46 -14.04
N ILE A 442 37.52 13.49 -14.96
CA ILE A 442 36.32 12.63 -14.91
C ILE A 442 36.72 11.25 -15.45
N VAL A 443 36.60 10.24 -14.61
CA VAL A 443 36.91 8.83 -14.95
C VAL A 443 35.71 8.15 -15.58
N ASP A 444 34.53 8.34 -14.98
CA ASP A 444 33.27 7.79 -15.48
C ASP A 444 32.10 8.75 -15.20
N ARG A 445 31.01 8.61 -15.96
CA ARG A 445 29.78 9.41 -15.85
C ARG A 445 28.56 8.52 -16.02
N GLN A 446 27.57 8.75 -15.17
CA GLN A 446 26.27 8.12 -15.25
C GLN A 446 25.16 9.17 -15.34
N ASP A 447 24.63 9.36 -16.54
CA ASP A 447 23.50 10.24 -16.82
C ASP A 447 22.16 9.53 -16.54
N PHE A 448 21.23 10.22 -15.88
CA PHE A 448 19.89 9.67 -15.58
C PHE A 448 19.12 9.28 -16.85
N GLY A 449 19.37 9.98 -17.97
CA GLY A 449 18.75 9.72 -19.26
C GLY A 449 19.05 8.33 -19.84
N ASP A 450 20.27 7.84 -19.61
CA ASP A 450 20.80 6.61 -20.19
C ASP A 450 20.59 5.37 -19.30
N LEU A 451 20.14 5.59 -18.06
CA LEU A 451 19.79 4.50 -17.15
C LEU A 451 18.74 3.55 -17.75
N PRO A 452 18.87 2.23 -17.53
CA PRO A 452 17.84 1.25 -17.87
C PRO A 452 16.46 1.64 -17.33
N LEU A 453 15.40 1.24 -18.05
CA LEU A 453 14.02 1.63 -17.74
C LEU A 453 13.62 1.29 -16.30
N PHE A 454 14.03 0.14 -15.78
CA PHE A 454 13.71 -0.25 -14.40
C PHE A 454 14.40 0.65 -13.38
N SER A 455 15.69 0.99 -13.54
CA SER A 455 16.39 1.92 -12.65
C SER A 455 15.70 3.29 -12.59
N ARG A 456 15.28 3.86 -13.74
CA ARG A 456 14.53 5.13 -13.77
C ARG A 456 13.16 5.03 -13.08
N LEU A 457 12.40 3.98 -13.39
CA LEU A 457 11.08 3.76 -12.78
C LEU A 457 11.17 3.49 -11.28
N SER A 458 12.21 2.78 -10.83
CA SER A 458 12.47 2.52 -9.42
C SER A 458 12.81 3.84 -8.70
N ALA A 459 13.76 4.62 -9.20
CA ALA A 459 14.12 5.93 -8.65
C ALA A 459 12.89 6.85 -8.54
N TRP A 460 12.15 7.08 -9.65
CA TRP A 460 10.91 7.86 -9.60
C TRP A 460 9.88 7.30 -8.64
N GLY A 461 9.74 5.97 -8.57
CA GLY A 461 8.84 5.32 -7.63
C GLY A 461 9.19 5.61 -6.16
N ILE A 462 10.48 5.52 -5.82
CA ILE A 462 11.01 5.79 -4.47
C ILE A 462 10.75 7.26 -4.10
N TYR A 463 11.17 8.22 -4.92
CA TYR A 463 11.01 9.65 -4.59
C TYR A 463 9.56 10.15 -4.67
N LEU A 464 8.69 9.46 -5.44
CA LEU A 464 7.24 9.66 -5.41
C LEU A 464 6.60 9.08 -4.13
N HIS A 465 7.08 7.94 -3.63
CA HIS A 465 6.63 7.34 -2.35
C HIS A 465 7.09 8.18 -1.15
N MET A 466 8.37 8.56 -1.12
CA MET A 466 8.99 9.35 -0.05
C MET A 466 8.47 10.79 0.07
N GLY A 467 7.68 11.27 -0.90
CA GLY A 467 7.11 12.62 -0.87
C GLY A 467 8.07 13.74 -1.26
N ILE A 468 9.25 13.41 -1.80
CA ILE A 468 10.31 14.39 -2.10
C ILE A 468 10.09 15.05 -3.46
N MET A 469 9.76 14.26 -4.51
CA MET A 469 9.88 14.68 -5.92
C MET A 469 9.17 15.99 -6.31
N PHE A 470 8.03 16.33 -5.69
CA PHE A 470 7.33 17.61 -5.90
C PHE A 470 7.13 18.41 -4.60
N GLY A 471 7.90 18.12 -3.54
CA GLY A 471 7.78 18.77 -2.23
C GLY A 471 6.36 18.74 -1.66
N LEU A 472 6.00 19.79 -0.93
CA LEU A 472 4.77 19.90 -0.14
C LEU A 472 3.47 19.46 -0.86
N PRO A 473 3.19 19.82 -2.14
CA PRO A 473 2.06 19.27 -2.89
C PRO A 473 1.94 17.74 -2.88
N LEU A 474 3.06 17.04 -3.09
CA LEU A 474 3.10 15.57 -3.07
C LEU A 474 2.97 15.02 -1.66
N GLN A 475 3.63 15.66 -0.68
CA GLN A 475 3.54 15.28 0.73
C GLN A 475 2.08 15.35 1.24
N ILE A 476 1.36 16.42 0.91
CA ILE A 476 -0.07 16.58 1.22
C ILE A 476 -0.90 15.47 0.53
N ALA A 477 -0.62 15.17 -0.74
CA ALA A 477 -1.33 14.12 -1.47
C ALA A 477 -1.12 12.72 -0.82
N LEU A 478 0.11 12.39 -0.44
CA LEU A 478 0.46 11.15 0.26
C LEU A 478 -0.18 11.08 1.66
N CYS A 479 -0.17 12.19 2.41
CA CYS A 479 -0.84 12.28 3.71
C CYS A 479 -2.36 12.02 3.57
N VAL A 480 -3.03 12.62 2.58
CA VAL A 480 -4.45 12.36 2.27
C VAL A 480 -4.69 10.89 1.87
N VAL A 481 -3.78 10.27 1.11
CA VAL A 481 -3.85 8.84 0.77
C VAL A 481 -3.70 7.97 2.03
N GLY A 482 -2.70 8.22 2.88
CA GLY A 482 -2.47 7.47 4.13
C GLY A 482 -3.64 7.57 5.09
N LEU A 483 -4.17 8.78 5.33
CA LEU A 483 -5.39 8.99 6.11
C LEU A 483 -6.61 8.28 5.48
N GLY A 484 -6.69 8.24 4.15
CA GLY A 484 -7.70 7.46 3.41
C GLY A 484 -7.58 5.95 3.65
N ILE A 485 -6.36 5.41 3.66
CA ILE A 485 -6.06 4.00 3.92
C ILE A 485 -6.43 3.65 5.38
N ALA A 486 -5.97 4.45 6.35
CA ALA A 486 -6.34 4.32 7.75
C ALA A 486 -7.87 4.31 7.94
N LEU A 487 -8.57 5.22 7.25
CA LEU A 487 -10.04 5.29 7.28
C LEU A 487 -10.72 4.03 6.73
N ILE A 488 -10.26 3.44 5.61
CA ILE A 488 -10.89 2.21 5.09
C ILE A 488 -10.65 1.00 6.00
N VAL A 489 -9.50 0.93 6.68
CA VAL A 489 -9.19 -0.10 7.69
C VAL A 489 -10.11 0.05 8.89
N VAL A 490 -10.18 1.24 9.49
CA VAL A 490 -11.09 1.54 10.62
C VAL A 490 -12.55 1.26 10.25
N GLN A 491 -12.97 1.58 9.01
CA GLN A 491 -14.30 1.21 8.51
C GLN A 491 -14.50 -0.32 8.42
N GLY A 492 -13.48 -1.07 7.99
CA GLY A 492 -13.47 -2.54 7.98
C GLY A 492 -13.72 -3.14 9.37
N TYR A 493 -12.90 -2.75 10.35
CA TYR A 493 -13.05 -3.17 11.75
C TYR A 493 -14.40 -2.75 12.35
N ARG A 494 -14.84 -1.51 12.11
CA ARG A 494 -16.17 -1.02 12.52
C ARG A 494 -17.32 -1.82 11.88
N MET A 495 -17.19 -2.23 10.63
CA MET A 495 -18.17 -3.10 9.95
C MET A 495 -18.18 -4.53 10.49
N TRP A 496 -17.05 -5.04 10.98
CA TRP A 496 -16.96 -6.32 11.68
C TRP A 496 -17.54 -6.25 13.10
N TRP A 497 -17.11 -5.28 13.91
CA TRP A 497 -17.57 -5.05 15.29
C TRP A 497 -19.10 -4.92 15.40
N ARG A 498 -19.72 -4.29 14.38
CA ARG A 498 -21.19 -4.11 14.26
C ARG A 498 -21.96 -5.35 13.80
N ARG A 499 -21.28 -6.48 13.54
CA ARG A 499 -21.89 -7.78 13.22
C ARG A 499 -21.95 -8.74 14.41
N ARG A 500 -21.41 -8.37 15.59
CA ARG A 500 -21.50 -9.21 16.80
C ARG A 500 -22.96 -9.54 17.15
N PRO A 501 -23.26 -10.74 17.67
CA PRO A 501 -24.58 -11.06 18.18
C PRO A 501 -24.86 -10.23 19.44
N THR A 502 -25.88 -9.37 19.41
CA THR A 502 -26.27 -8.52 20.55
C THR A 502 -27.61 -8.96 21.17
N ARG A 503 -28.00 -10.24 21.00
CA ARG A 503 -29.26 -10.77 21.54
C ARG A 503 -28.99 -11.71 22.71
N PRO A 504 -29.75 -11.60 23.83
CA PRO A 504 -29.77 -12.63 24.85
C PRO A 504 -30.02 -14.01 24.23
N GLY A 505 -29.34 -15.04 24.71
CA GLY A 505 -29.45 -16.41 24.20
C GLY A 505 -28.71 -16.71 22.88
N SER A 506 -28.25 -15.71 22.13
CA SER A 506 -27.22 -15.98 21.11
C SER A 506 -25.87 -16.14 21.81
N ARG A 507 -25.19 -17.29 21.62
CA ARG A 507 -23.88 -17.57 22.23
C ARG A 507 -22.97 -16.35 22.11
N ALA A 508 -22.44 -15.88 23.24
CA ALA A 508 -21.41 -14.85 23.29
C ALA A 508 -20.28 -15.28 22.36
N GLY A 509 -20.12 -14.59 21.23
CA GLY A 509 -19.43 -15.16 20.10
C GLY A 509 -18.97 -14.08 19.13
N LEU A 510 -17.76 -14.26 18.61
CA LEU A 510 -17.16 -13.35 17.66
C LEU A 510 -18.07 -13.15 16.44
N ALA A 511 -18.03 -11.94 15.88
CA ALA A 511 -18.88 -11.55 14.77
C ALA A 511 -18.71 -12.49 13.56
N GLY A 512 -19.84 -12.96 13.02
CA GLY A 512 -19.87 -14.01 12.00
C GLY A 512 -19.14 -13.64 10.69
N VAL A 513 -18.32 -14.58 10.22
CA VAL A 513 -17.51 -14.48 8.99
C VAL A 513 -18.41 -14.26 7.76
N PRO A 514 -18.07 -13.33 6.85
CA PRO A 514 -18.79 -13.14 5.58
C PRO A 514 -18.80 -14.41 4.70
N GLY A 515 -19.73 -14.52 3.75
CA GLY A 515 -19.62 -15.50 2.65
C GLY A 515 -19.85 -16.98 3.04
N VAL A 516 -20.68 -17.28 4.02
CA VAL A 516 -21.06 -18.66 4.41
C VAL A 516 -22.48 -18.97 3.89
N PRO A 517 -22.78 -20.17 3.31
CA PRO A 517 -21.94 -21.35 3.08
C PRO A 517 -21.90 -21.74 1.59
N SER A 518 -20.89 -21.29 0.85
CA SER A 518 -20.53 -21.91 -0.42
C SER A 518 -19.07 -22.33 -0.40
N THR A 519 -18.91 -23.64 -0.40
CA THR A 519 -17.65 -24.39 -0.52
C THR A 519 -17.25 -24.42 -1.99
N LEU A 520 -15.98 -24.13 -2.32
CA LEU A 520 -15.46 -24.35 -3.67
C LEU A 520 -15.46 -25.84 -4.02
N PRO A 521 -15.49 -26.24 -5.30
CA PRO A 521 -15.16 -27.61 -5.69
C PRO A 521 -13.66 -27.86 -5.47
N TRP A 522 -13.28 -29.11 -5.22
CA TRP A 522 -11.88 -29.49 -4.97
C TRP A 522 -10.91 -29.04 -6.08
N GLY A 523 -11.27 -29.17 -7.36
CA GLY A 523 -10.43 -28.66 -8.45
C GLY A 523 -10.16 -27.15 -8.38
N ALA A 524 -11.10 -26.34 -7.89
CA ALA A 524 -10.88 -24.90 -7.71
C ALA A 524 -10.03 -24.58 -6.47
N TYR A 525 -10.08 -25.42 -5.41
CA TYR A 525 -9.08 -25.34 -4.34
C TYR A 525 -7.69 -25.72 -4.86
N GLY A 526 -7.58 -26.76 -5.72
CA GLY A 526 -6.34 -27.12 -6.41
C GLY A 526 -5.75 -25.96 -7.20
N CYS A 527 -6.56 -25.28 -8.02
CA CYS A 527 -6.13 -24.07 -8.74
C CYS A 527 -5.65 -22.94 -7.81
N VAL A 528 -6.28 -22.76 -6.64
CA VAL A 528 -5.83 -21.76 -5.65
C VAL A 528 -4.52 -22.17 -4.99
N VAL A 529 -4.31 -23.46 -4.71
CA VAL A 529 -3.02 -23.96 -4.18
C VAL A 529 -1.91 -23.83 -5.20
N VAL A 530 -2.14 -24.20 -6.47
CA VAL A 530 -1.16 -23.99 -7.56
C VAL A 530 -0.79 -22.51 -7.68
N PHE A 531 -1.79 -21.62 -7.72
CA PHE A 531 -1.55 -20.17 -7.73
C PHE A 531 -0.76 -19.70 -6.50
N ALA A 532 -1.09 -20.20 -5.30
CA ALA A 532 -0.40 -19.85 -4.06
C ALA A 532 1.06 -20.34 -4.04
N VAL A 533 1.35 -21.52 -4.60
CA VAL A 533 2.72 -22.01 -4.76
C VAL A 533 3.48 -21.19 -5.80
N THR A 534 2.89 -20.92 -6.97
CA THR A 534 3.53 -20.11 -8.03
C THR A 534 3.85 -18.69 -7.54
N VAL A 535 2.91 -18.01 -6.89
CA VAL A 535 3.17 -16.70 -6.27
C VAL A 535 4.12 -16.83 -5.08
N GLY A 536 4.05 -17.93 -4.34
CA GLY A 536 4.92 -18.23 -3.19
C GLY A 536 6.40 -18.40 -3.52
N VAL A 537 6.76 -18.72 -4.76
CA VAL A 537 8.17 -18.69 -5.20
C VAL A 537 8.73 -17.26 -5.16
N PHE A 538 7.90 -16.26 -5.46
CA PHE A 538 8.31 -14.84 -5.50
C PHE A 538 7.96 -14.07 -4.21
N LEU A 539 6.88 -14.45 -3.53
CA LEU A 539 6.36 -13.86 -2.29
C LEU A 539 6.14 -14.97 -1.23
N PRO A 540 7.20 -15.51 -0.59
CA PRO A 540 7.10 -16.70 0.26
C PRO A 540 6.06 -16.59 1.38
N LEU A 541 6.05 -15.45 2.08
CA LEU A 541 5.12 -15.17 3.18
C LEU A 541 3.65 -15.21 2.72
N VAL A 542 3.35 -14.72 1.51
CA VAL A 542 2.01 -14.80 0.91
C VAL A 542 1.68 -16.21 0.45
N GLY A 543 2.61 -16.92 -0.18
CA GLY A 543 2.38 -18.28 -0.68
C GLY A 543 2.01 -19.24 0.45
N VAL A 544 2.85 -19.32 1.48
CA VAL A 544 2.64 -20.19 2.65
C VAL A 544 1.32 -19.86 3.35
N SER A 545 1.07 -18.58 3.64
CA SER A 545 -0.15 -18.18 4.36
C SER A 545 -1.43 -18.34 3.53
N LEU A 546 -1.37 -18.17 2.20
CA LEU A 546 -2.51 -18.44 1.31
C LEU A 546 -2.81 -19.95 1.20
N VAL A 547 -1.79 -20.82 1.20
CA VAL A 547 -1.97 -22.27 1.30
C VAL A 547 -2.63 -22.64 2.64
N VAL A 548 -2.09 -22.16 3.77
CA VAL A 548 -2.66 -22.40 5.12
C VAL A 548 -4.12 -21.91 5.19
N PHE A 549 -4.41 -20.70 4.70
CA PHE A 549 -5.78 -20.19 4.63
C PHE A 549 -6.70 -21.11 3.82
N THR A 550 -6.24 -21.59 2.67
CA THR A 550 -7.02 -22.45 1.76
C THR A 550 -7.33 -23.80 2.38
N VAL A 551 -6.35 -24.41 3.07
CA VAL A 551 -6.53 -25.66 3.84
C VAL A 551 -7.54 -25.47 4.98
N LEU A 552 -7.42 -24.39 5.76
CA LEU A 552 -8.35 -24.09 6.85
C LEU A 552 -9.77 -23.80 6.35
N ASP A 553 -9.95 -23.08 5.24
CA ASP A 553 -11.25 -22.84 4.63
C ASP A 553 -11.91 -24.15 4.14
N ALA A 554 -11.13 -25.05 3.53
CA ALA A 554 -11.59 -26.39 3.12
C ALA A 554 -11.94 -27.30 4.33
N ALA A 555 -11.14 -27.27 5.40
CA ALA A 555 -11.41 -28.01 6.64
C ALA A 555 -12.68 -27.51 7.34
N LEU A 556 -12.87 -26.19 7.47
CA LEU A 556 -14.08 -25.59 8.04
C LEU A 556 -15.31 -25.82 7.17
N ALA A 557 -15.15 -25.84 5.84
CA ALA A 557 -16.19 -26.19 4.88
C ALA A 557 -16.68 -27.63 5.06
N THR A 558 -15.77 -28.61 5.12
CA THR A 558 -16.08 -30.03 5.26
C THR A 558 -16.59 -30.39 6.66
N ALA A 559 -16.05 -29.79 7.72
CA ALA A 559 -16.58 -29.97 9.08
C ALA A 559 -18.05 -29.48 9.20
N ARG A 560 -18.39 -28.37 8.55
CA ARG A 560 -19.77 -27.82 8.54
C ARG A 560 -20.72 -28.65 7.68
N SER A 561 -20.29 -29.24 6.56
CA SER A 561 -21.14 -30.15 5.77
C SER A 561 -21.43 -31.43 6.55
N ARG A 562 -20.41 -32.05 7.17
CA ARG A 562 -20.56 -33.23 8.05
C ARG A 562 -21.53 -32.97 9.20
N ARG A 563 -21.43 -31.81 9.88
CA ARG A 563 -22.38 -31.43 10.96
C ARG A 563 -23.82 -31.26 10.47
N ARG A 564 -24.03 -30.75 9.25
CA ARG A 564 -25.39 -30.63 8.66
C ARG A 564 -26.01 -31.99 8.36
N VAL A 565 -25.24 -32.92 7.79
CA VAL A 565 -25.70 -34.30 7.54
C VAL A 565 -26.05 -34.99 8.85
N ARG A 566 -25.16 -34.94 9.86
CA ARG A 566 -25.42 -35.52 11.18
C ARG A 566 -26.61 -34.88 11.91
N GLY A 567 -26.83 -33.57 11.75
CA GLY A 567 -27.99 -32.88 12.32
C GLY A 567 -29.30 -33.27 11.62
N ALA A 568 -29.29 -33.44 10.30
CA ALA A 568 -30.46 -33.92 9.55
C ALA A 568 -30.80 -35.39 9.83
N ALA A 569 -29.80 -36.21 10.19
CA ALA A 569 -29.97 -37.61 10.57
C ALA A 569 -30.38 -37.83 12.04
N ARG A 570 -30.35 -36.77 12.88
CA ARG A 570 -30.83 -36.80 14.29
C ARG A 570 -32.15 -36.03 14.50
N GLY A 571 -32.66 -35.40 13.45
CA GLY A 571 -33.96 -34.71 13.42
C GLY A 571 -35.00 -35.44 12.57
N ARG A 572 -34.73 -36.72 12.29
CA ARG A 572 -35.64 -37.77 11.85
C ARG A 572 -35.60 -38.85 12.92
#